data_AF-A0A9X2ACX4-F1
#
_entry.id   AF-A0A9X2ACX4-F1
#
_cell.length_a   1.000
_cell.length_b   1.000
_cell.length_c   1.000
_cell.angle_alpha   90.00
_cell.angle_beta   90.00
_cell.angle_gamma   90.00
#
_symmetry.space_group_name_H-M   'P 1'
#
loop_
_entity.id
_entity.type
_entity.pdbx_description
1 polymer ?
#
loop_
_entity_poly.entity_id
_entity_poly.type
_entity_poly.pdbx_seq_one_letter_code
_entity_poly.pdbx_strand_id
1 'polypeptide(L)'
;MAFWNNLNFTLKRKPKNPTEFVQRFIQDCKKSRVQLEIIREDQVLIQVDSLRYTPSWFKIFKIDPEEFKNGYAIFFILDQKELEKNQKYIELKKSDLELLEHDEMLENTPIKTFVKFIKQTNDPIKLGLEMKNIIDVIFKTNEKDPQALFNLRYLDVQG
;
A
#
# COMPACT_ATOMS: atom_id res chain seq x y z
N MET A 1 6.55 -35.93 17.00
CA MET A 1 5.32 -35.53 16.28
C MET A 1 4.38 -34.76 17.21
N ALA A 2 4.68 -33.51 17.54
CA ALA A 2 3.81 -32.68 18.39
C ALA A 2 4.04 -31.17 18.18
N PHE A 3 4.41 -30.75 16.96
CA PHE A 3 4.68 -29.34 16.65
C PHE A 3 3.71 -28.75 15.60
N TRP A 4 2.83 -29.59 15.02
CA TRP A 4 1.95 -29.20 13.92
C TRP A 4 0.50 -28.90 14.33
N ASN A 5 0.16 -28.98 15.64
CA ASN A 5 -1.21 -28.75 16.10
C ASN A 5 -1.50 -27.35 16.67
N ASN A 6 -0.50 -26.46 16.75
CA ASN A 6 -0.68 -25.08 17.25
C ASN A 6 -0.72 -24.00 16.15
N LEU A 7 -0.68 -24.39 14.87
CA LEU A 7 -0.85 -23.50 13.71
C LEU A 7 -2.25 -23.57 13.10
N ASN A 8 -3.22 -24.11 13.84
CA ASN A 8 -4.62 -24.02 13.47
C ASN A 8 -5.14 -22.60 13.75
N PHE A 9 -5.26 -21.82 12.68
CA PHE A 9 -6.49 -21.09 12.39
C PHE A 9 -7.04 -20.23 13.55
N THR A 10 -6.41 -19.09 13.86
CA THR A 10 -7.18 -17.88 14.21
C THR A 10 -7.29 -16.98 12.98
N LEU A 11 -7.76 -17.62 11.92
CA LEU A 11 -8.42 -17.04 10.76
C LEU A 11 -9.88 -17.47 11.01
N LYS A 12 -10.89 -16.58 11.11
CA LYS A 12 -11.78 -16.31 9.97
C LYS A 12 -12.99 -15.47 10.43
N ARG A 13 -12.81 -14.19 10.77
CA ARG A 13 -13.88 -13.23 10.42
C ARG A 13 -13.39 -12.48 9.19
N LYS A 14 -14.13 -12.63 8.09
CA LYS A 14 -13.93 -11.75 6.93
C LYS A 14 -14.18 -10.32 7.43
N PRO A 15 -13.25 -9.38 7.23
CA PRO A 15 -13.48 -8.00 7.63
C PRO A 15 -14.79 -7.51 7.00
N LYS A 16 -15.62 -6.86 7.81
CA LYS A 16 -16.96 -6.43 7.41
C LYS A 16 -16.99 -5.06 6.75
N ASN A 17 -15.95 -4.26 7.00
CA ASN A 17 -15.83 -2.90 6.52
C ASN A 17 -14.34 -2.58 6.22
N PRO A 18 -14.06 -1.51 5.46
CA PRO A 18 -12.70 -1.10 5.14
C PRO A 18 -11.80 -0.93 6.37
N THR A 19 -12.30 -0.33 7.45
CA THR A 19 -11.51 -0.10 8.68
C THR A 19 -11.05 -1.41 9.31
N GLU A 20 -11.89 -2.45 9.33
CA GLU A 20 -11.50 -3.78 9.80
C GLU A 20 -10.43 -4.43 8.91
N PHE A 21 -10.43 -4.17 7.59
CA PHE A 21 -9.34 -4.61 6.69
C PHE A 21 -8.01 -3.96 7.07
N VAL A 22 -8.01 -2.64 7.28
CA VAL A 22 -6.80 -1.91 7.70
C VAL A 22 -6.34 -2.37 9.08
N GLN A 23 -7.27 -2.57 10.03
CA GLN A 23 -6.95 -3.08 11.36
C GLN A 23 -6.31 -4.46 11.28
N ARG A 24 -6.86 -5.36 10.47
CA ARG A 24 -6.31 -6.69 10.27
C ARG A 24 -4.93 -6.62 9.61
N PHE A 25 -4.73 -5.77 8.61
CA PHE A 25 -3.43 -5.53 8.00
C PHE A 25 -2.37 -5.12 9.04
N ILE A 26 -2.69 -4.13 9.89
CA ILE A 26 -1.80 -3.66 10.96
C ILE A 26 -1.45 -4.79 11.93
N GLN A 27 -2.42 -5.65 12.27
CA GLN A 27 -2.20 -6.78 13.18
C GLN A 27 -1.32 -7.87 12.55
N ASP A 28 -1.60 -8.25 11.30
CA ASP A 28 -0.90 -9.33 10.61
C ASP A 28 0.54 -8.92 10.27
N CYS A 29 0.77 -7.64 9.93
CA CYS A 29 2.11 -7.05 9.76
C CYS A 29 3.00 -7.09 11.01
N LYS A 30 2.45 -7.48 12.18
CA LYS A 30 3.27 -7.70 13.37
C LYS A 30 3.97 -9.06 13.36
N LYS A 31 3.45 -10.01 12.58
CA LYS A 31 3.86 -11.42 12.60
C LYS A 31 4.50 -11.86 11.28
N SER A 32 4.01 -11.37 10.16
CA SER A 32 4.49 -11.74 8.83
C SER A 32 4.48 -10.54 7.88
N ARG A 33 5.19 -10.66 6.75
CA ARG A 33 5.09 -9.68 5.67
C ARG A 33 3.74 -9.84 4.99
N VAL A 34 2.89 -8.84 5.16
CA VAL A 34 1.59 -8.74 4.52
C VAL A 34 1.55 -7.42 3.77
N GLN A 35 0.96 -7.46 2.58
CA GLN A 35 0.68 -6.30 1.75
C GLN A 35 -0.83 -6.10 1.68
N LEU A 36 -1.29 -4.86 1.88
CA LEU A 36 -2.67 -4.47 1.66
C LEU A 36 -2.80 -3.86 0.27
N GLU A 37 -3.70 -4.38 -0.55
CA GLU A 37 -3.96 -3.87 -1.90
C GLU A 37 -5.41 -3.39 -1.98
N ILE A 38 -5.62 -2.23 -2.61
CA ILE A 38 -6.95 -1.77 -3.01
C ILE A 38 -7.04 -1.91 -4.52
N ILE A 39 -7.96 -2.74 -4.97
CA ILE A 39 -8.11 -3.16 -6.37
C ILE A 39 -9.44 -2.61 -6.89
N ARG A 40 -9.44 -2.05 -8.09
CA ARG A 40 -10.67 -1.67 -8.80
C ARG A 40 -10.57 -2.19 -10.22
N GLU A 41 -11.62 -2.87 -10.66
CA GLU A 41 -11.63 -3.63 -11.92
C GLU A 41 -10.49 -4.66 -11.92
N ASP A 42 -9.47 -4.47 -12.75
CA ASP A 42 -8.27 -5.29 -12.87
C ASP A 42 -6.99 -4.56 -12.43
N GLN A 43 -7.13 -3.34 -11.87
CA GLN A 43 -5.99 -2.50 -11.49
C GLN A 43 -5.84 -2.42 -9.98
N VAL A 44 -4.60 -2.59 -9.51
CA VAL A 44 -4.22 -2.22 -8.15
C VAL A 44 -4.09 -0.69 -8.10
N LEU A 45 -4.98 -0.04 -7.35
CA LEU A 45 -4.97 1.42 -7.18
C LEU A 45 -3.84 1.85 -6.26
N ILE A 46 -3.76 1.20 -5.10
CA ILE A 46 -2.68 1.42 -4.13
C ILE A 46 -2.25 0.10 -3.51
N GLN A 47 -1.00 0.05 -3.09
CA GLN A 47 -0.43 -1.01 -2.27
C GLN A 47 0.12 -0.42 -0.97
N VAL A 48 0.01 -1.13 0.14
CA VAL A 48 0.59 -0.73 1.42
C VAL A 48 1.44 -1.85 1.96
N ASP A 49 2.72 -1.58 2.18
CA ASP A 49 3.66 -2.49 2.84
C ASP A 49 4.06 -1.96 4.22
N SER A 50 4.31 -2.89 5.13
CA SER A 50 4.96 -2.58 6.40
C SER A 50 6.48 -2.42 6.21
N LEU A 51 7.00 -1.26 6.62
CA LEU A 51 8.44 -0.94 6.56
C LEU A 51 9.28 -1.80 7.49
N ARG A 52 8.65 -2.59 8.37
CA ARG A 52 9.32 -3.64 9.15
C ARG A 52 10.02 -4.66 8.26
N TYR A 53 9.46 -4.96 7.08
CA TYR A 53 9.92 -6.04 6.21
C TYR A 53 10.51 -5.55 4.88
N THR A 54 10.57 -4.25 4.65
CA THR A 54 10.96 -3.67 3.36
C THR A 54 12.07 -2.61 3.49
N PRO A 55 13.24 -2.99 4.03
CA PRO A 55 14.33 -2.05 4.26
C PRO A 55 14.95 -1.47 2.98
N SER A 56 14.72 -2.10 1.81
CA SER A 56 15.17 -1.59 0.51
C SER A 56 14.60 -0.20 0.21
N TRP A 57 13.35 0.08 0.61
CA TRP A 57 12.70 1.36 0.33
C TRP A 57 13.40 2.54 1.02
N PHE A 58 13.97 2.34 2.21
CA PHE A 58 14.75 3.38 2.87
C PHE A 58 15.94 3.84 2.02
N LYS A 59 16.62 2.89 1.38
CA LYS A 59 17.78 3.17 0.51
C LYS A 59 17.36 3.83 -0.80
N ILE A 60 16.29 3.31 -1.42
CA ILE A 60 15.78 3.80 -2.71
C ILE A 60 15.35 5.27 -2.59
N PHE A 61 14.59 5.60 -1.53
CA PHE A 61 14.01 6.93 -1.35
C PHE A 61 14.84 7.86 -0.45
N LYS A 62 16.00 7.41 0.06
CA LYS A 62 16.91 8.18 0.93
C LYS A 62 16.20 8.82 2.14
N ILE A 63 15.27 8.08 2.74
CA ILE A 63 14.55 8.51 3.95
C ILE A 63 15.23 7.98 5.22
N ASP A 64 15.06 8.68 6.34
CA ASP A 64 15.63 8.26 7.63
C ASP A 64 14.95 6.97 8.13
N PRO A 65 15.69 5.84 8.24
CA PRO A 65 15.12 4.59 8.74
C PRO A 65 14.61 4.67 10.17
N GLU A 66 15.20 5.52 11.03
CA GLU A 66 14.78 5.64 12.42
C GLU A 66 13.48 6.43 12.56
N GLU A 67 13.26 7.45 11.71
CA GLU A 67 12.00 8.20 11.68
C GLU A 67 10.80 7.33 11.28
N PHE A 68 10.98 6.43 10.31
CA PHE A 68 9.92 5.62 9.71
C PHE A 68 9.96 4.15 10.14
N LYS A 69 10.73 3.82 11.17
CA LYS A 69 10.88 2.46 11.70
C LYS A 69 9.54 1.84 12.04
N ASN A 70 9.28 0.62 11.54
CA ASN A 70 7.99 -0.08 11.69
C ASN A 70 6.76 0.71 11.18
N GLY A 71 6.99 1.73 10.35
CA GLY A 71 5.94 2.47 9.67
C GLY A 71 5.35 1.70 8.50
N TYR A 72 4.72 2.46 7.62
CA TYR A 72 4.09 1.95 6.41
C TYR A 72 4.54 2.79 5.22
N ALA A 73 4.57 2.17 4.05
CA ALA A 73 4.69 2.88 2.79
C ALA A 73 3.48 2.57 1.93
N ILE A 74 2.85 3.62 1.41
CA ILE A 74 1.71 3.55 0.50
C ILE A 74 2.24 3.86 -0.90
N PHE A 75 2.03 2.95 -1.84
CA PHE A 75 2.55 3.00 -3.20
C PHE A 75 1.39 3.08 -4.20
N PHE A 76 1.61 3.78 -5.30
CA PHE A 76 0.94 3.50 -6.56
C PHE A 76 1.92 3.71 -7.72
N ILE A 77 1.62 3.11 -8.86
CA ILE A 77 2.53 3.02 -10.00
C ILE A 77 1.80 3.54 -11.23
N LEU A 78 2.49 4.35 -12.04
CA LEU A 78 2.03 4.80 -13.34
C LEU A 78 3.04 4.37 -14.42
N ASP A 79 2.54 4.00 -15.60
CA ASP A 79 3.35 3.86 -16.79
C ASP A 79 3.95 5.23 -17.17
N GLN A 80 5.25 5.28 -17.48
CA GLN A 80 5.89 6.51 -17.93
C GLN A 80 5.49 6.91 -19.35
N LYS A 81 4.93 5.99 -20.14
CA LYS A 81 4.49 6.28 -21.50
C LYS A 81 3.41 7.37 -21.47
N GLU A 82 3.75 8.51 -22.07
CA GLU A 82 2.91 9.71 -22.09
C GLU A 82 2.46 10.18 -20.70
N LEU A 83 3.32 10.02 -19.67
CA LEU A 83 3.02 10.39 -18.28
C LEU A 83 2.50 11.82 -18.13
N GLU A 84 3.07 12.77 -18.86
CA GLU A 84 2.66 14.18 -18.84
C GLU A 84 1.22 14.41 -19.35
N LYS A 85 0.66 13.45 -20.10
CA LYS A 85 -0.75 13.46 -20.51
C LYS A 85 -1.64 12.59 -19.62
N ASN A 86 -1.05 11.84 -18.68
CA ASN A 86 -1.80 10.95 -17.80
C ASN A 86 -2.57 11.77 -16.76
N GLN A 87 -3.90 11.64 -16.76
CA GLN A 87 -4.76 12.39 -15.85
C GLN A 87 -4.37 12.18 -14.38
N LYS A 88 -4.03 10.95 -13.96
CA LYS A 88 -3.63 10.64 -12.57
C LYS A 88 -2.40 11.44 -12.15
N TYR A 89 -1.43 11.58 -13.06
CA TYR A 89 -0.21 12.36 -12.81
C TYR A 89 -0.48 13.86 -12.79
N ILE A 90 -1.33 14.36 -13.71
CA ILE A 90 -1.73 15.76 -13.74
C ILE A 90 -2.45 16.16 -12.44
N GLU A 91 -3.35 15.32 -11.93
CA GLU A 91 -4.05 15.56 -10.66
C GLU A 91 -3.09 15.54 -9.47
N LEU A 92 -2.15 14.59 -9.44
CA LEU A 92 -1.12 14.57 -8.40
C LEU A 92 -0.33 15.88 -8.37
N LYS A 93 0.15 16.36 -9.53
CA LYS A 93 0.95 17.60 -9.63
C LYS A 93 0.18 18.86 -9.25
N LYS A 94 -1.16 18.83 -9.27
CA LYS A 94 -2.03 19.93 -8.82
C LYS A 94 -2.41 19.83 -7.35
N SER A 95 -2.07 18.73 -6.68
CA SER A 95 -2.43 18.47 -5.30
C SER A 95 -1.33 18.85 -4.32
N ASP A 96 -1.69 19.01 -3.05
CA ASP A 96 -0.75 19.20 -1.95
C ASP A 96 -0.23 17.85 -1.40
N LEU A 97 -0.38 16.75 -2.14
CA LEU A 97 0.14 15.45 -1.72
C LEU A 97 1.67 15.43 -1.82
N GLU A 98 2.33 15.40 -0.67
CA GLU A 98 3.76 15.17 -0.56
C GLU A 98 4.08 13.69 -0.75
N LEU A 99 4.40 13.31 -2.00
CA LEU A 99 4.85 11.97 -2.37
C LEU A 99 6.27 12.01 -2.91
N LEU A 100 7.04 10.96 -2.61
CA LEU A 100 8.33 10.76 -3.25
C LEU A 100 8.14 9.97 -4.56
N GLU A 101 8.95 10.31 -5.57
CA GLU A 101 8.91 9.69 -6.89
C GLU A 101 10.16 8.86 -7.12
N HIS A 102 10.01 7.71 -7.75
CA HIS A 102 11.12 6.88 -8.20
C HIS A 102 10.83 6.30 -9.58
N ASP A 103 11.80 6.41 -10.48
CA ASP A 103 11.74 5.82 -11.81
C ASP A 103 12.32 4.41 -11.76
N GLU A 104 11.57 3.44 -12.30
CA GLU A 104 11.94 2.03 -12.27
C GLU A 104 11.52 1.29 -13.55
N MET A 105 12.04 0.08 -13.74
CA MET A 105 11.73 -0.78 -14.88
C MET A 105 11.01 -2.04 -14.38
N LEU A 106 9.76 -2.23 -14.78
CA LEU A 106 8.97 -3.44 -14.48
C LEU A 106 8.82 -4.28 -15.76
N GLU A 107 9.49 -5.44 -15.82
CA GLU A 107 9.42 -6.37 -16.96
C GLU A 107 9.66 -5.71 -18.35
N ASN A 108 10.56 -4.72 -18.40
CA ASN A 108 10.89 -3.86 -19.55
C ASN A 108 9.94 -2.68 -19.83
N THR A 109 8.96 -2.44 -18.98
CA THR A 109 8.12 -1.24 -19.04
C THR A 109 8.68 -0.18 -18.09
N PRO A 110 9.02 1.03 -18.58
CA PRO A 110 9.41 2.14 -17.71
C PRO A 110 8.19 2.61 -16.92
N ILE A 111 8.31 2.58 -15.60
CA ILE A 111 7.26 2.98 -14.68
C ILE A 111 7.77 4.04 -13.72
N LYS A 112 6.85 4.84 -13.18
CA LYS A 112 7.11 5.76 -12.09
C LYS A 112 6.29 5.33 -10.88
N THR A 113 6.99 5.07 -9.79
CA THR A 113 6.41 4.72 -8.49
C THR A 113 6.36 5.94 -7.60
N PHE A 114 5.21 6.13 -6.98
CA PHE A 114 4.94 7.22 -6.07
C PHE A 114 4.69 6.65 -4.68
N VAL A 115 5.35 7.22 -3.67
CA VAL A 115 5.35 6.66 -2.32
C VAL A 115 5.09 7.72 -1.26
N LYS A 116 4.17 7.40 -0.35
CA LYS A 116 4.01 8.10 0.93
C LYS A 116 4.53 7.25 2.07
N PHE A 117 5.49 7.79 2.83
CA PHE A 117 5.97 7.16 4.05
C PHE A 117 5.18 7.63 5.25
N ILE A 118 4.67 6.68 6.03
CA ILE A 118 3.83 6.92 7.20
C ILE A 118 4.55 6.38 8.41
N LYS A 119 4.73 7.22 9.44
CA LYS A 119 5.28 6.80 10.74
C LYS A 119 4.44 5.68 11.34
N GLN A 120 5.04 4.88 12.22
CA GLN A 120 4.35 3.81 12.91
C GLN A 120 3.03 4.30 13.52
N THR A 121 1.95 3.55 13.25
CA THR A 121 0.63 3.79 13.82
C THR A 121 -0.05 2.46 14.11
N ASN A 122 -0.81 2.39 15.20
CA ASN A 122 -1.75 1.30 15.45
C ASN A 122 -3.20 1.72 15.18
N ASP A 123 -3.41 2.96 14.74
CA ASP A 123 -4.73 3.50 14.41
C ASP A 123 -5.10 3.17 12.95
N PRO A 124 -6.07 2.27 12.72
CA PRO A 124 -6.51 1.92 11.38
C PRO A 124 -7.24 3.05 10.67
N ILE A 125 -7.86 3.98 11.41
CA ILE A 125 -8.56 5.13 10.82
C ILE A 125 -7.53 6.08 10.22
N LYS A 126 -6.45 6.40 10.96
CA LYS A 126 -5.37 7.25 10.46
C LYS A 126 -4.76 6.70 9.16
N LEU A 127 -4.37 5.42 9.14
CA LEU A 127 -3.81 4.81 7.92
C LEU A 127 -4.86 4.75 6.80
N GLY A 128 -6.11 4.44 7.13
CA GLY A 128 -7.25 4.46 6.22
C GLY A 128 -7.47 5.81 5.54
N LEU A 129 -7.37 6.90 6.29
CA LEU A 129 -7.52 8.27 5.78
C LEU A 129 -6.38 8.66 4.85
N GLU A 130 -5.14 8.27 5.15
CA GLU A 130 -3.99 8.50 4.26
C GLU A 130 -4.18 7.79 2.91
N MET A 131 -4.62 6.53 2.94
CA MET A 131 -4.96 5.77 1.73
C MET A 131 -6.10 6.43 0.95
N LYS A 132 -7.17 6.81 1.65
CA LYS A 132 -8.34 7.46 1.04
C LYS A 132 -7.96 8.78 0.38
N ASN A 133 -7.15 9.61 1.04
CA ASN A 133 -6.70 10.89 0.50
C ASN A 133 -5.94 10.72 -0.82
N ILE A 134 -5.03 9.75 -0.88
CA ILE A 134 -4.31 9.40 -2.13
C ILE A 134 -5.30 8.96 -3.21
N ILE A 135 -6.27 8.10 -2.87
CA ILE A 135 -7.25 7.61 -3.84
C ILE A 135 -8.13 8.74 -4.37
N ASP A 136 -8.68 9.58 -3.49
CA ASP A 136 -9.61 10.64 -3.87
C ASP A 136 -8.96 11.66 -4.81
N VAL A 137 -7.71 12.05 -4.51
CA VAL A 137 -6.96 13.01 -5.31
C VAL A 137 -6.63 12.45 -6.70
N ILE A 138 -6.16 11.21 -6.75
CA ILE A 138 -5.58 10.65 -7.98
C ILE A 138 -6.63 10.03 -8.90
N PHE A 139 -7.61 9.33 -8.31
CA PHE A 139 -8.56 8.51 -9.07
C PHE A 139 -9.94 9.13 -9.19
N LYS A 140 -10.20 10.26 -8.49
CA LYS A 140 -11.45 11.04 -8.54
C LYS A 140 -12.70 10.16 -8.63
N THR A 141 -12.93 9.37 -7.59
CA THR A 141 -14.01 8.38 -7.59
C THR A 141 -15.39 9.05 -7.56
N ASN A 142 -16.37 8.50 -8.30
CA ASN A 142 -17.78 8.92 -8.27
C ASN A 142 -18.74 7.75 -7.98
N GLU A 143 -20.03 8.02 -7.74
CA GLU A 143 -21.03 7.02 -7.35
C GLU A 143 -21.30 5.92 -8.39
N LYS A 144 -20.93 6.14 -9.66
CA LYS A 144 -21.07 5.15 -10.73
C LYS A 144 -19.86 4.22 -10.84
N ASP A 145 -18.80 4.47 -10.09
CA ASP A 145 -17.58 3.69 -10.19
C ASP A 145 -17.77 2.29 -9.60
N PRO A 146 -17.11 1.26 -10.17
CA PRO A 146 -17.07 -0.07 -9.58
C PRO A 146 -16.55 -0.04 -8.14
N GLN A 147 -17.12 -0.89 -7.29
CA GLN A 147 -16.67 -1.01 -5.90
C GLN A 147 -15.20 -1.43 -5.83
N ALA A 148 -14.43 -0.72 -5.01
CA ALA A 148 -13.06 -1.10 -4.71
C ALA A 148 -13.04 -2.35 -3.81
N LEU A 149 -12.16 -3.30 -4.13
CA LEU A 149 -11.91 -4.52 -3.39
C LEU A 149 -10.66 -4.35 -2.52
N PHE A 150 -10.71 -4.89 -1.31
CA PHE A 150 -9.57 -4.94 -0.41
C PHE A 150 -8.98 -6.35 -0.42
N ASN A 151 -7.67 -6.44 -0.61
CA ASN A 151 -6.94 -7.71 -0.58
C ASN A 151 -5.79 -7.66 0.43
N LEU A 152 -5.58 -8.75 1.16
CA LEU A 152 -4.43 -8.96 2.03
C LEU A 152 -3.57 -10.06 1.44
N ARG A 153 -2.41 -9.69 0.91
CA ARG A 153 -1.47 -10.60 0.27
C ARG A 153 -0.37 -10.96 1.26
N TYR A 154 -0.31 -12.23 1.65
CA TYR A 154 0.72 -12.75 2.54
C TYR A 154 1.93 -13.15 1.70
N LEU A 155 3.07 -12.54 1.96
CA LEU A 155 4.31 -12.75 1.21
C LEU A 155 5.23 -13.66 2.01
N ASP A 156 5.69 -14.74 1.39
CA ASP A 156 6.69 -15.61 1.99
C ASP A 156 8.02 -14.86 2.10
N VAL A 157 8.49 -14.67 3.32
CA VAL A 157 9.82 -14.16 3.60
C VAL A 157 10.77 -15.36 3.63
N GLN A 158 11.00 -15.98 2.47
CA GLN A 158 12.19 -16.83 2.33
C GLN A 158 13.36 -15.89 2.09
N GLY A 159 14.13 -15.66 3.15
CA GLY A 159 15.42 -14.99 3.09
C GLY A 159 16.50 -15.90 2.50
#